data_AF-A0A9P0MV28-F1
#
_entry.id   AF-A0A9P0MV28-F1
#
_cell.length_a   1.000
_cell.length_b   1.000
_cell.length_c   1.000
_cell.angle_alpha   90.00
_cell.angle_beta   90.00
_cell.angle_gamma   90.00
#
_symmetry.space_group_name_H-M   'P 1'
#
loop_
_entity.id
_entity.type
_entity.pdbx_description
1 polymer ?
#
loop_
_entity_poly.entity_id
_entity_poly.type
_entity_poly.pdbx_seq_one_letter_code
_entity_poly.pdbx_strand_id
1 'polypeptide(L)'
;MALLFFISVSKKIQTYLTDNNIIPRKDAGPGVWLTFLLPLSIILGELTNKNTSHTYKTVACISCGLFAHTVIFLAQVNKNIFFSVTALVIPCSLSAILLFYLSNEGVLLSILYGISTISAYHASIFPLMKLFPRNFTYGEATVAAQGLVLFLLSSFIRNPLGSASCLDKSTVIVQFGILWVMGIGAAAYHFNWKRKPTQFYSSVLLTMIFILLLPLYFLIGESPLTWILSLIIQDNILQILVFYWSICCLLGVLTIYLQIRKGNKASTVVRKTFHLLTVMVFAPGIILRPCFLFLASGVVFGIFIAIDMLRILQIPPLGSILQTGYIKFADEKDEGPLALTPLYLLLGCSLPLWIHPDPERSELLPLISGLLSVGIGDTAASACGSLVGKNKWPGSKKTKEGSAACFLSQLFLVIALIHFGYIPRTNLIKPTFAIALVSIVEAKTDQIDNLAMPLLMYVMTIWKWK
;
A
#
# COMPACT_ATOMS: atom_id res chain seq x y z
N MET A 1 -1.71 -30.60 -4.38
CA MET A 1 -3.07 -30.18 -4.80
C MET A 1 -3.20 -28.65 -4.92
N ALA A 2 -2.94 -27.87 -3.86
CA ALA A 2 -3.07 -26.40 -3.89
C ALA A 2 -2.19 -25.71 -4.96
N LEU A 3 -0.93 -26.12 -5.13
CA LEU A 3 -0.05 -25.55 -6.17
C LEU A 3 -0.62 -25.74 -7.59
N LEU A 4 -1.14 -26.94 -7.89
CA LEU A 4 -1.75 -27.25 -9.18
C LEU A 4 -3.01 -26.41 -9.44
N PHE A 5 -3.81 -26.16 -8.38
CA PHE A 5 -4.95 -25.26 -8.45
C PHE A 5 -4.52 -23.84 -8.83
N PHE A 6 -3.52 -23.28 -8.16
CA PHE A 6 -3.03 -21.93 -8.47
C PHE A 6 -2.44 -21.82 -9.88
N ILE A 7 -1.72 -22.85 -10.36
CA ILE A 7 -1.19 -22.90 -11.73
C ILE A 7 -2.34 -22.93 -12.75
N SER A 8 -3.35 -23.79 -12.53
CA SER A 8 -4.54 -23.90 -13.38
C SER A 8 -5.29 -22.57 -13.47
N VAL A 9 -5.60 -21.97 -12.32
CA VAL A 9 -6.34 -20.70 -12.26
C VAL A 9 -5.53 -19.56 -12.89
N SER A 10 -4.22 -19.49 -12.62
CA SER A 10 -3.36 -18.47 -13.23
C SER A 10 -3.39 -18.57 -14.76
N LYS A 11 -3.30 -19.77 -15.33
CA LYS A 11 -3.39 -19.96 -16.79
C LYS A 11 -4.73 -19.47 -17.34
N LYS A 12 -5.84 -19.79 -16.66
CA LYS A 12 -7.18 -19.38 -17.09
C LYS A 12 -7.38 -17.88 -17.02
N ILE A 13 -6.92 -17.23 -15.95
CA ILE A 13 -6.94 -15.76 -15.84
C ILE A 13 -6.14 -15.14 -16.97
N GLN A 14 -4.93 -15.65 -17.25
CA GLN A 14 -4.11 -15.13 -18.35
C GLN A 14 -4.81 -15.23 -19.70
N THR A 15 -5.47 -16.37 -19.98
CA THR A 15 -6.27 -16.55 -21.20
C THR A 15 -7.42 -15.54 -21.26
N TYR A 16 -8.21 -15.41 -20.18
CA TYR A 16 -9.32 -14.45 -20.13
C TYR A 16 -8.88 -12.99 -20.34
N LEU A 17 -7.76 -12.59 -19.73
CA LEU A 17 -7.19 -11.25 -19.93
C LEU A 17 -6.86 -11.02 -21.42
N THR A 18 -6.24 -12.01 -22.07
CA THR A 18 -5.88 -11.97 -23.49
C THR A 18 -7.12 -11.87 -24.37
N ASP A 19 -8.13 -12.72 -24.13
CA ASP A 19 -9.38 -12.76 -24.89
C ASP A 19 -10.18 -11.45 -24.78
N ASN A 20 -10.01 -10.71 -23.67
CA ASN A 20 -10.71 -9.45 -23.40
C ASN A 20 -9.88 -8.19 -23.70
N ASN A 21 -8.76 -8.33 -24.43
CA ASN A 21 -7.84 -7.25 -24.78
C ASN A 21 -7.32 -6.47 -23.55
N ILE A 22 -7.13 -7.15 -22.42
CA ILE A 22 -6.53 -6.59 -21.22
C ILE A 22 -5.04 -6.90 -21.26
N ILE A 23 -4.20 -5.87 -21.23
CA ILE A 23 -2.74 -6.01 -21.33
C ILE A 23 -2.14 -5.94 -19.92
N PRO A 24 -1.84 -7.09 -19.26
CA PRO A 24 -1.20 -7.09 -17.96
C PRO A 24 0.26 -6.61 -18.05
N ARG A 25 0.86 -6.36 -16.89
CA ARG A 25 2.30 -6.10 -16.79
C ARG A 25 3.12 -7.23 -17.43
N LYS A 26 4.14 -6.85 -18.18
CA LYS A 26 4.97 -7.78 -18.95
C LYS A 26 5.85 -8.63 -18.02
N ASP A 27 6.21 -9.82 -18.48
CA ASP A 27 7.16 -10.74 -17.85
C ASP A 27 6.81 -11.11 -16.39
N ALA A 28 5.52 -11.03 -16.03
CA ALA A 28 4.99 -11.46 -14.74
C ALA A 28 3.69 -12.26 -14.93
N GLY A 29 3.53 -13.31 -14.12
CA GLY A 29 2.31 -14.07 -14.03
C GLY A 29 1.20 -13.32 -13.29
N PRO A 30 -0.04 -13.85 -13.31
CA PRO A 30 -1.19 -13.17 -12.73
C PRO A 30 -1.13 -12.87 -11.22
N GLY A 31 -0.22 -13.48 -10.46
CA GLY A 31 -0.03 -13.13 -9.05
C GLY A 31 -1.21 -13.45 -8.12
N VAL A 32 -2.01 -14.48 -8.44
CA VAL A 32 -3.29 -14.80 -7.77
C VAL A 32 -3.19 -14.93 -6.25
N TRP A 33 -2.04 -15.35 -5.71
CA TRP A 33 -1.84 -15.47 -4.27
C TRP A 33 -1.91 -14.10 -3.53
N LEU A 34 -1.65 -12.99 -4.21
CA LEU A 34 -1.72 -11.64 -3.62
C LEU A 34 -3.15 -11.25 -3.21
N THR A 35 -4.16 -11.80 -3.88
CA THR A 35 -5.56 -11.41 -3.68
C THR A 35 -6.09 -11.72 -2.28
N PHE A 36 -5.38 -12.57 -1.53
CA PHE A 36 -5.73 -12.94 -0.16
C PHE A 36 -5.11 -12.04 0.90
N LEU A 37 -3.98 -11.38 0.60
CA LEU A 37 -3.12 -10.83 1.64
C LEU A 37 -3.72 -9.61 2.36
N LEU A 38 -4.30 -8.66 1.63
CA LEU A 38 -4.85 -7.45 2.24
C LEU A 38 -6.10 -7.75 3.10
N PRO A 39 -7.11 -8.51 2.61
CA PRO A 39 -8.24 -8.90 3.44
C PRO A 39 -7.79 -9.71 4.67
N LEU A 40 -6.86 -10.66 4.49
CA LEU A 40 -6.34 -11.46 5.59
C LEU A 40 -5.60 -10.60 6.63
N SER A 41 -4.81 -9.62 6.21
CA SER A 41 -4.10 -8.69 7.11
C SER A 41 -5.06 -8.00 8.07
N ILE A 42 -6.19 -7.49 7.54
CA ILE A 42 -7.17 -6.74 8.33
C ILE A 42 -7.95 -7.68 9.25
N ILE A 43 -8.39 -8.83 8.75
CA ILE A 43 -9.10 -9.86 9.53
C ILE A 43 -8.24 -10.31 10.72
N LEU A 44 -6.97 -10.63 10.48
CA LEU A 44 -6.06 -11.05 11.55
C LEU A 44 -5.81 -9.92 12.55
N GLY A 45 -5.75 -8.67 12.09
CA GLY A 45 -5.67 -7.51 12.97
C GLY A 45 -6.86 -7.41 13.93
N GLU A 46 -8.08 -7.65 13.46
CA GLU A 46 -9.28 -7.70 14.30
C GLU A 46 -9.24 -8.87 15.29
N LEU A 47 -8.94 -10.08 14.81
CA LEU A 47 -8.92 -11.28 15.64
C LEU A 47 -7.84 -11.24 16.74
N THR A 48 -6.77 -10.50 16.52
CA THR A 48 -5.62 -10.42 17.42
C THR A 48 -5.78 -9.37 18.52
N ASN A 49 -6.58 -8.34 18.28
CA ASN A 49 -6.72 -7.17 19.14
C ASN A 49 -8.10 -7.13 19.79
N LYS A 50 -8.16 -7.02 21.12
CA LYS A 50 -9.41 -7.17 21.87
C LYS A 50 -10.33 -5.94 21.81
N ASN A 51 -9.80 -4.76 21.49
CA ASN A 51 -10.51 -3.47 21.51
C ASN A 51 -10.18 -2.64 20.27
N THR A 52 -10.68 -3.03 19.11
CA THR A 52 -10.55 -2.27 17.87
C THR A 52 -11.63 -1.20 17.75
N SER A 53 -11.33 -0.14 17.00
CA SER A 53 -12.29 0.94 16.73
C SER A 53 -13.48 0.43 15.93
N HIS A 54 -14.63 1.11 16.03
CA HIS A 54 -15.82 0.77 15.25
C HIS A 54 -15.51 0.69 13.75
N THR A 55 -14.84 1.73 13.23
CA THR A 55 -14.40 1.77 11.82
C THR A 55 -13.56 0.55 11.43
N TYR A 56 -12.61 0.14 12.28
CA TYR A 56 -11.77 -1.02 11.99
C TYR A 56 -12.60 -2.32 11.96
N LYS A 57 -13.54 -2.51 12.90
CA LYS A 57 -14.45 -3.67 12.93
C LYS A 57 -15.29 -3.76 11.66
N THR A 58 -15.84 -2.64 11.20
CA THR A 58 -16.64 -2.57 9.98
C THR A 58 -15.81 -2.99 8.75
N VAL A 59 -14.59 -2.46 8.64
CA VAL A 59 -13.64 -2.79 7.55
C VAL A 59 -13.21 -4.26 7.62
N ALA A 60 -13.03 -4.83 8.83
CA ALA A 60 -12.71 -6.25 9.02
C ALA A 60 -13.86 -7.18 8.59
N CYS A 61 -15.11 -6.83 8.91
CA CYS A 61 -16.29 -7.60 8.45
C CYS A 61 -16.39 -7.64 6.93
N ILE A 62 -16.14 -6.51 6.27
CA ILE A 62 -16.14 -6.42 4.81
C ILE A 62 -14.94 -7.16 4.21
N SER A 63 -13.79 -7.15 4.89
CA SER A 63 -12.62 -7.93 4.51
C SER A 63 -12.90 -9.44 4.52
N CYS A 64 -13.71 -9.97 5.46
CA CYS A 64 -14.19 -11.35 5.41
C CYS A 64 -14.99 -11.64 4.14
N GLY A 65 -15.84 -10.71 3.71
CA GLY A 65 -16.54 -10.77 2.43
C GLY A 65 -15.59 -10.78 1.23
N LEU A 66 -14.63 -9.86 1.17
CA LEU A 66 -13.63 -9.80 0.10
C LEU A 66 -12.80 -11.09 0.01
N PHE A 67 -12.46 -11.67 1.17
CA PHE A 67 -11.77 -12.96 1.25
C PHE A 67 -12.65 -14.09 0.70
N ALA A 68 -13.92 -14.17 1.12
CA ALA A 68 -14.87 -15.16 0.62
C ALA A 68 -15.12 -15.02 -0.90
N HIS A 69 -15.26 -13.79 -1.40
CA HIS A 69 -15.35 -13.49 -2.83
C HIS A 69 -14.15 -14.05 -3.57
N THR A 70 -12.95 -13.77 -3.09
CA THR A 70 -11.70 -14.25 -3.68
C THR A 70 -11.67 -15.77 -3.79
N VAL A 71 -12.03 -16.49 -2.72
CA VAL A 71 -12.08 -17.96 -2.74
C VAL A 71 -13.09 -18.48 -3.77
N ILE A 72 -14.32 -17.95 -3.76
CA ILE A 72 -15.40 -18.41 -4.63
C ILE A 72 -15.09 -18.08 -6.10
N PHE A 73 -14.64 -16.87 -6.37
CA PHE A 73 -14.28 -16.42 -7.72
C PHE A 73 -13.18 -17.30 -8.31
N LEU A 74 -12.09 -17.57 -7.57
CA LEU A 74 -11.01 -18.42 -8.08
C LEU A 74 -11.46 -19.87 -8.29
N ALA A 75 -12.34 -20.40 -7.43
CA ALA A 75 -12.93 -21.73 -7.62
C ALA A 75 -13.80 -21.80 -8.90
N GLN A 76 -14.52 -20.73 -9.23
CA GLN A 76 -15.32 -20.62 -10.45
C GLN A 76 -14.47 -20.42 -11.71
N VAL A 77 -13.43 -19.61 -11.62
CA VAL A 77 -12.43 -19.47 -12.68
C VAL A 77 -11.79 -20.82 -12.98
N ASN A 78 -11.52 -21.65 -11.95
CA ASN A 78 -11.06 -23.02 -12.17
C ASN A 78 -12.06 -23.89 -12.95
N LYS A 79 -13.35 -23.51 -13.02
CA LYS A 79 -14.39 -24.12 -13.87
C LYS A 79 -14.67 -23.35 -15.17
N ASN A 80 -13.81 -22.39 -15.55
CA ASN A 80 -13.97 -21.46 -16.69
C ASN A 80 -15.16 -20.50 -16.57
N ILE A 81 -15.64 -20.23 -15.35
CA ILE A 81 -16.74 -19.30 -15.09
C ILE A 81 -16.13 -18.01 -14.52
N PHE A 82 -16.15 -16.93 -15.32
CA PHE A 82 -15.61 -15.61 -14.95
C PHE A 82 -16.67 -14.64 -14.41
N PHE A 83 -17.95 -14.99 -14.53
CA PHE A 83 -19.05 -14.25 -13.92
C PHE A 83 -20.01 -15.25 -13.28
N SER A 84 -20.32 -15.03 -12.01
CA SER A 84 -21.35 -15.80 -11.32
C SER A 84 -22.03 -14.96 -10.26
N VAL A 85 -23.36 -14.99 -10.29
CA VAL A 85 -24.19 -14.39 -9.24
C VAL A 85 -23.81 -14.93 -7.86
N THR A 86 -23.43 -16.21 -7.76
CA THR A 86 -23.01 -16.82 -6.49
C THR A 86 -21.72 -16.23 -5.93
N ALA A 87 -20.82 -15.72 -6.79
CA ALA A 87 -19.60 -15.03 -6.35
C ALA A 87 -19.90 -13.67 -5.73
N LEU A 88 -21.08 -13.11 -5.96
CA LEU A 88 -21.51 -11.83 -5.40
C LEU A 88 -22.44 -12.04 -4.20
N VAL A 89 -23.48 -12.85 -4.37
CA VAL A 89 -24.52 -13.03 -3.33
C VAL A 89 -23.94 -13.58 -2.04
N ILE A 90 -23.13 -14.65 -2.09
CA ILE A 90 -22.60 -15.28 -0.88
C ILE A 90 -21.70 -14.31 -0.08
N PRO A 91 -20.70 -13.64 -0.70
CA PRO A 91 -19.89 -12.64 0.01
C PRO A 91 -20.67 -11.43 0.52
N CYS A 92 -21.65 -10.93 -0.24
CA CYS A 92 -22.53 -9.85 0.20
C CYS A 92 -23.32 -10.24 1.45
N SER A 93 -23.94 -11.43 1.43
CA SER A 93 -24.69 -11.96 2.57
C SER A 93 -23.80 -12.18 3.79
N LEU A 94 -22.62 -12.77 3.60
CA LEU A 94 -21.65 -12.95 4.67
C LEU A 94 -21.25 -11.60 5.30
N SER A 95 -20.93 -10.61 4.47
CA SER A 95 -20.55 -9.27 4.95
C SER A 95 -21.68 -8.62 5.74
N ALA A 96 -22.91 -8.68 5.22
CA ALA A 96 -24.08 -8.09 5.89
C ALA A 96 -24.37 -8.77 7.24
N ILE A 97 -24.26 -10.10 7.32
CA ILE A 97 -24.44 -10.85 8.57
C ILE A 97 -23.36 -10.46 9.58
N LEU A 98 -22.08 -10.44 9.18
CA LEU A 98 -20.98 -10.08 10.07
C LEU A 98 -21.10 -8.63 10.56
N LEU A 99 -21.48 -7.69 9.68
CA LEU A 99 -21.70 -6.29 10.06
C LEU A 99 -22.80 -6.13 11.09
N PHE A 100 -23.92 -6.83 10.90
CA PHE A 100 -25.04 -6.79 11.84
C PHE A 100 -24.65 -7.34 13.22
N TYR A 101 -23.95 -8.48 13.28
CA TYR A 101 -23.63 -9.13 14.55
C TYR A 101 -22.36 -8.62 15.24
N LEU A 102 -21.33 -8.21 14.49
CA LEU A 102 -20.01 -7.87 15.05
C LEU A 102 -19.73 -6.37 15.09
N SER A 103 -20.28 -5.60 14.14
CA SER A 103 -20.12 -4.15 14.10
C SER A 103 -21.30 -3.40 14.72
N ASN A 104 -22.38 -4.10 15.11
CA ASN A 104 -23.65 -3.53 15.58
C ASN A 104 -24.27 -2.52 14.59
N GLU A 105 -24.02 -2.71 13.29
CA GLU A 105 -24.60 -1.87 12.26
C GLU A 105 -26.07 -2.22 12.05
N GLY A 106 -26.90 -1.21 11.75
CA GLY A 106 -28.31 -1.45 11.42
C GLY A 106 -28.45 -2.41 10.23
N VAL A 107 -29.53 -3.19 10.17
CA VAL A 107 -29.76 -4.20 9.11
C VAL A 107 -29.63 -3.59 7.72
N LEU A 108 -30.29 -2.45 7.49
CA LEU A 108 -30.28 -1.76 6.20
C LEU A 108 -28.85 -1.33 5.80
N LEU A 109 -28.11 -0.75 6.75
CA LEU A 109 -26.75 -0.26 6.51
C LEU A 109 -25.78 -1.42 6.27
N SER A 110 -25.94 -2.52 7.02
CA SER A 110 -25.18 -3.76 6.84
C SER A 110 -25.35 -4.34 5.43
N ILE A 111 -26.59 -4.38 4.94
CA ILE A 111 -26.91 -4.83 3.57
C ILE A 111 -26.30 -3.86 2.54
N LEU A 112 -26.48 -2.55 2.74
CA LEU A 112 -25.95 -1.52 1.84
C LEU A 112 -24.43 -1.62 1.72
N TYR A 113 -23.71 -1.67 2.84
CA TYR A 113 -22.25 -1.80 2.87
C TYR A 113 -21.79 -3.10 2.22
N GLY A 114 -22.41 -4.23 2.57
CA GLY A 114 -22.10 -5.52 1.95
C GLY A 114 -22.26 -5.52 0.43
N ILE A 115 -23.40 -5.05 -0.08
CA ILE A 115 -23.67 -5.03 -1.53
C ILE A 115 -22.77 -4.03 -2.24
N SER A 116 -22.69 -2.79 -1.75
CA SER A 116 -21.95 -1.72 -2.44
C SER A 116 -20.46 -2.03 -2.54
N THR A 117 -19.83 -2.50 -1.46
CA THR A 117 -18.39 -2.79 -1.45
C THR A 117 -18.02 -4.00 -2.29
N ILE A 118 -18.68 -5.15 -2.11
CA ILE A 118 -18.36 -6.38 -2.85
C ILE A 118 -18.64 -6.20 -4.35
N SER A 119 -19.74 -5.53 -4.70
CA SER A 119 -20.08 -5.26 -6.11
C SER A 119 -19.09 -4.28 -6.74
N ALA A 120 -18.73 -3.21 -6.03
CA ALA A 120 -17.73 -2.25 -6.50
C ALA A 120 -16.35 -2.91 -6.68
N TYR A 121 -15.95 -3.76 -5.74
CA TYR A 121 -14.72 -4.54 -5.86
C TYR A 121 -14.74 -5.43 -7.10
N HIS A 122 -15.77 -6.28 -7.27
CA HIS A 122 -15.87 -7.17 -8.42
C HIS A 122 -15.88 -6.40 -9.76
N ALA A 123 -16.61 -5.28 -9.81
CA ALA A 123 -16.73 -4.47 -11.02
C ALA A 123 -15.46 -3.66 -11.36
N SER A 124 -14.55 -3.41 -10.40
CA SER A 124 -13.42 -2.50 -10.60
C SER A 124 -12.14 -3.15 -11.13
N ILE A 125 -11.90 -4.45 -10.88
CA ILE A 125 -10.61 -5.11 -11.17
C ILE A 125 -10.24 -5.02 -12.66
N PHE A 126 -11.09 -5.53 -13.55
CA PHE A 126 -10.79 -5.56 -14.99
C PHE A 126 -10.80 -4.16 -15.63
N PRO A 127 -11.76 -3.26 -15.32
CA PRO A 127 -11.69 -1.88 -15.78
C PRO A 127 -10.43 -1.14 -15.33
N LEU A 128 -9.95 -1.36 -14.10
CA LEU A 128 -8.69 -0.76 -13.61
C LEU A 128 -7.50 -1.20 -14.48
N MET A 129 -7.41 -2.49 -14.82
CA MET A 129 -6.35 -3.00 -15.70
C MET A 129 -6.48 -2.49 -17.15
N LYS A 130 -7.71 -2.28 -17.64
CA LYS A 130 -7.94 -1.68 -18.96
C LYS A 130 -7.57 -0.20 -19.00
N LEU A 131 -7.85 0.54 -17.93
CA LEU A 131 -7.54 1.96 -17.80
C LEU A 131 -6.03 2.21 -17.76
N PHE A 132 -5.28 1.30 -17.13
CA PHE A 132 -3.84 1.39 -16.96
C PHE A 132 -3.12 0.16 -17.55
N PRO A 133 -3.03 0.06 -18.90
CA PRO A 133 -2.40 -1.08 -19.55
C PRO A 133 -0.92 -1.20 -19.13
N ARG A 134 -0.45 -2.44 -18.96
CA ARG A 134 0.91 -2.81 -18.52
C ARG A 134 1.32 -2.40 -17.11
N ASN A 135 0.47 -1.73 -16.32
CA ASN A 135 0.82 -1.38 -14.95
C ASN A 135 0.68 -2.54 -13.96
N PHE A 136 -0.39 -3.33 -14.07
CA PHE A 136 -0.75 -4.32 -13.05
C PHE A 136 -0.69 -5.76 -13.56
N THR A 137 -0.31 -6.69 -12.69
CA THR A 137 -0.81 -8.08 -12.74
C THR A 137 -2.22 -8.16 -12.18
N TYR A 138 -2.92 -9.29 -12.36
CA TYR A 138 -4.25 -9.48 -11.77
C TYR A 138 -4.23 -9.36 -10.24
N GLY A 139 -3.21 -9.91 -9.58
CA GLY A 139 -3.03 -9.83 -8.12
C GLY A 139 -2.76 -8.42 -7.63
N GLU A 140 -1.88 -7.67 -8.31
CA GLU A 140 -1.57 -6.27 -7.99
C GLU A 140 -2.81 -5.37 -8.16
N ALA A 141 -3.56 -5.54 -9.26
CA ALA A 141 -4.82 -4.84 -9.51
C ALA A 141 -5.88 -5.17 -8.44
N THR A 142 -5.94 -6.43 -8.02
CA THR A 142 -6.86 -6.87 -6.97
C THR A 142 -6.56 -6.20 -5.64
N VAL A 143 -5.29 -6.16 -5.21
CA VAL A 143 -4.90 -5.48 -3.96
C VAL A 143 -5.22 -3.98 -4.03
N ALA A 144 -4.97 -3.34 -5.18
CA ALA A 144 -5.33 -1.94 -5.40
C ALA A 144 -6.85 -1.71 -5.31
N ALA A 145 -7.66 -2.56 -5.95
CA ALA A 145 -9.13 -2.49 -5.91
C ALA A 145 -9.69 -2.73 -4.50
N GLN A 146 -9.17 -3.74 -3.78
CA GLN A 146 -9.53 -4.00 -2.38
C GLN A 146 -9.20 -2.79 -1.50
N GLY A 147 -7.97 -2.26 -1.62
CA GLY A 147 -7.53 -1.08 -0.88
C GLY A 147 -8.43 0.13 -1.13
N LEU A 148 -8.78 0.39 -2.40
CA LEU A 148 -9.67 1.50 -2.78
C LEU A 148 -11.06 1.35 -2.17
N VAL A 149 -11.70 0.17 -2.29
CA VAL A 149 -13.05 -0.06 -1.75
C VAL A 149 -13.08 0.06 -0.23
N LEU A 150 -12.08 -0.51 0.46
CA LEU A 150 -11.98 -0.41 1.92
C LEU A 150 -11.70 1.02 2.37
N PHE A 151 -10.83 1.75 1.65
CA PHE A 151 -10.57 3.17 1.91
C PHE A 151 -11.84 4.02 1.76
N LEU A 152 -12.58 3.85 0.66
CA LEU A 152 -13.83 4.56 0.42
C LEU A 152 -14.85 4.28 1.53
N LEU A 153 -15.08 3.01 1.87
CA LEU A 153 -15.96 2.63 2.96
C LEU A 153 -15.53 3.29 4.28
N SER A 154 -14.26 3.19 4.65
CA SER A 154 -13.73 3.77 5.89
C SER A 154 -13.83 5.29 5.94
N SER A 155 -13.92 5.97 4.80
CA SER A 155 -14.09 7.42 4.72
C SER A 155 -15.53 7.87 4.95
N PHE A 156 -16.51 6.97 4.76
CA PHE A 156 -17.92 7.24 5.03
C PHE A 156 -18.31 6.89 6.48
N ILE A 157 -17.59 5.97 7.11
CA ILE A 157 -17.81 5.59 8.51
C ILE A 157 -17.11 6.61 9.40
N ARG A 158 -17.84 7.17 10.37
CA ARG A 158 -17.27 8.08 11.37
C ARG A 158 -17.35 7.47 12.75
N ASN A 159 -16.25 7.55 13.49
CA ASN A 159 -16.27 7.32 14.93
C ASN A 159 -17.12 8.44 15.58
N PRO A 160 -17.96 8.13 16.58
CA PRO A 160 -18.80 9.12 17.26
C PRO A 160 -17.93 10.25 17.85
N LEU A 161 -18.41 11.50 17.71
CA LEU A 161 -17.72 12.71 18.16
C LEU A 161 -17.44 12.65 19.68
N GLY A 162 -16.18 12.43 20.06
CA GLY A 162 -15.70 12.55 21.43
C GLY A 162 -14.17 12.59 21.46
N SER A 163 -13.60 13.75 21.83
CA SER A 163 -12.16 14.06 21.90
C SER A 163 -11.30 13.29 20.89
N ALA A 164 -11.37 13.69 19.61
CA ALA A 164 -10.65 13.03 18.52
C ALA A 164 -9.16 12.87 18.87
N SER A 165 -8.71 11.61 18.94
CA SER A 165 -7.30 11.30 19.14
C SER A 165 -6.44 11.90 18.02
N CYS A 166 -5.12 11.92 18.21
CA CYS A 166 -4.19 12.32 17.14
C CYS A 166 -4.45 11.52 15.85
N LEU A 167 -4.71 10.22 16.00
CA LEU A 167 -4.97 9.32 14.89
C LEU A 167 -6.32 9.58 14.21
N ASP A 168 -7.37 9.92 14.97
CA ASP A 168 -8.68 10.26 14.40
C ASP A 168 -8.58 11.53 13.53
N LYS A 169 -7.97 12.60 14.06
CA LYS A 169 -7.75 13.84 13.30
C LYS A 169 -6.89 13.58 12.05
N SER A 170 -5.82 12.80 12.20
CA SER A 170 -4.94 12.43 11.10
C SER A 170 -5.67 11.65 10.02
N THR A 171 -6.51 10.69 10.41
CA THR A 171 -7.31 9.86 9.49
C THR A 171 -8.25 10.72 8.66
N VAL A 172 -8.97 11.65 9.29
CA VAL A 172 -9.88 12.57 8.58
C VAL A 172 -9.13 13.45 7.58
N ILE A 173 -7.99 14.03 7.97
CA ILE A 173 -7.15 14.85 7.07
C ILE A 173 -6.68 14.03 5.86
N VAL A 174 -6.16 12.82 6.10
CA VAL A 174 -5.64 11.95 5.04
C VAL A 174 -6.78 11.49 4.11
N GLN A 175 -7.93 11.08 4.65
CA GLN A 175 -9.07 10.64 3.86
C GLN A 175 -9.59 11.75 2.94
N PHE A 176 -9.85 12.94 3.48
CA PHE A 176 -10.30 14.09 2.69
C PHE A 176 -9.24 14.52 1.66
N GLY A 177 -7.97 14.53 2.05
CA GLY A 177 -6.86 14.86 1.14
C GLY A 177 -6.78 13.90 -0.05
N ILE A 178 -6.80 12.59 0.20
CA ILE A 178 -6.74 11.57 -0.86
C ILE A 178 -8.01 11.59 -1.72
N LEU A 179 -9.21 11.71 -1.12
CA LEU A 179 -10.46 11.84 -1.86
C LEU A 179 -10.45 13.07 -2.78
N TRP A 180 -9.93 14.20 -2.30
CA TRP A 180 -9.78 15.41 -3.10
C TRP A 180 -8.82 15.21 -4.27
N VAL A 181 -7.64 14.60 -4.06
CA VAL A 181 -6.69 14.29 -5.14
C VAL A 181 -7.30 13.33 -6.17
N MET A 182 -8.01 12.28 -5.74
CA MET A 182 -8.72 11.36 -6.63
C MET A 182 -9.82 12.08 -7.43
N GLY A 183 -10.56 12.99 -6.79
CA GLY A 183 -11.58 13.82 -7.44
C GLY A 183 -10.99 14.71 -8.53
N ILE A 184 -9.84 15.35 -8.26
CA ILE A 184 -9.10 16.11 -9.27
C ILE A 184 -8.64 15.21 -10.42
N GLY A 185 -8.11 14.01 -10.12
CA GLY A 185 -7.71 13.04 -11.15
C GLY A 185 -8.87 12.61 -12.06
N ALA A 186 -10.03 12.31 -11.47
CA ALA A 186 -11.24 11.95 -12.19
C ALA A 186 -11.76 13.12 -13.06
N ALA A 187 -11.78 14.33 -12.52
CA ALA A 187 -12.15 15.54 -13.26
C ALA A 187 -11.17 15.81 -14.42
N ALA A 188 -9.87 15.70 -14.17
CA ALA A 188 -8.85 15.92 -15.19
C ALA A 188 -8.95 14.92 -16.35
N TYR A 189 -9.30 13.66 -16.04
CA TYR A 189 -9.58 12.63 -17.03
C TYR A 189 -10.85 12.96 -17.83
N HIS A 190 -11.96 13.24 -17.15
CA HIS A 190 -13.25 13.49 -17.79
C HIS A 190 -13.27 14.76 -18.65
N PHE A 191 -12.69 15.86 -18.18
CA PHE A 191 -12.62 17.15 -18.88
C PHE A 191 -11.40 17.29 -19.79
N ASN A 192 -10.55 16.25 -19.89
CA ASN A 192 -9.33 16.22 -20.70
C ASN A 192 -8.44 17.46 -20.47
N TRP A 193 -7.96 17.63 -19.24
CA TRP A 193 -7.08 18.74 -18.84
C TRP A 193 -5.62 18.56 -19.27
N LYS A 194 -5.33 17.59 -20.14
CA LYS A 194 -3.99 17.34 -20.65
C LYS A 194 -3.39 18.61 -21.27
N ARG A 195 -2.23 19.05 -20.76
CA ARG A 195 -1.52 20.28 -21.16
C ARG A 195 -2.36 21.58 -21.02
N LYS A 196 -3.36 21.62 -20.13
CA LYS A 196 -4.18 22.82 -19.86
C LYS A 196 -3.91 23.37 -18.44
N PRO A 197 -2.79 24.09 -18.22
CA PRO A 197 -2.36 24.49 -16.87
C PRO A 197 -3.34 25.45 -16.19
N THR A 198 -3.92 26.41 -16.92
CA THR A 198 -4.84 27.39 -16.34
C THR A 198 -6.06 26.71 -15.73
N GLN A 199 -6.74 25.85 -16.50
CA GLN A 199 -7.89 25.07 -16.05
C GLN A 199 -7.53 24.15 -14.87
N PHE A 200 -6.42 23.43 -14.99
CA PHE A 200 -5.97 22.53 -13.94
C PHE A 200 -5.71 23.27 -12.62
N TYR A 201 -4.86 24.31 -12.63
CA TYR A 201 -4.47 25.02 -11.41
C TYR A 201 -5.63 25.84 -10.82
N SER A 202 -6.50 26.45 -11.65
CA SER A 202 -7.68 27.16 -11.14
C SER A 202 -8.64 26.20 -10.44
N SER A 203 -8.88 25.03 -11.02
CA SER A 203 -9.75 24.01 -10.42
C SER A 203 -9.15 23.42 -9.15
N VAL A 204 -7.85 23.15 -9.13
CA VAL A 204 -7.13 22.72 -7.92
C VAL A 204 -7.24 23.77 -6.82
N LEU A 205 -6.97 25.05 -7.10
CA LEU A 205 -7.04 26.11 -6.09
C LEU A 205 -8.46 26.28 -5.53
N LEU A 206 -9.46 26.35 -6.42
CA LEU A 206 -10.86 26.54 -6.03
C LEU A 206 -11.35 25.39 -5.15
N THR A 207 -11.12 24.15 -5.59
CA THR A 207 -11.58 22.97 -4.85
C THR A 207 -10.74 22.72 -3.59
N MET A 208 -9.46 23.09 -3.55
CA MET A 208 -8.65 23.02 -2.33
C MET A 208 -9.26 23.88 -1.21
N ILE A 209 -9.77 25.07 -1.54
CA ILE A 209 -10.39 25.95 -0.56
C ILE A 209 -11.76 25.40 -0.15
N PHE A 210 -12.66 25.18 -1.11
CA PHE A 210 -14.07 24.90 -0.83
C PHE A 210 -14.41 23.44 -0.55
N ILE A 211 -13.65 22.48 -1.08
CA ILE A 211 -13.91 21.04 -0.96
C ILE A 211 -12.98 20.38 0.05
N LEU A 212 -11.74 20.84 0.18
CA LEU A 212 -10.77 20.27 1.11
C LEU A 212 -10.69 21.05 2.44
N LEU A 213 -10.19 22.28 2.41
CA LEU A 213 -9.85 23.02 3.64
C LEU A 213 -11.09 23.46 4.43
N LEU A 214 -12.12 23.98 3.76
CA LEU A 214 -13.33 24.47 4.43
C LEU A 214 -14.09 23.33 5.17
N PRO A 215 -14.39 22.17 4.55
CA PRO A 215 -15.02 21.07 5.28
C PRO A 215 -14.14 20.53 6.42
N LEU A 216 -12.82 20.43 6.20
CA LEU A 216 -11.89 19.97 7.24
C LEU A 216 -11.88 20.90 8.47
N TYR A 217 -11.93 22.22 8.26
CA TYR A 217 -12.03 23.19 9.36
C TYR A 217 -13.25 22.92 10.25
N PHE A 218 -14.43 22.70 9.64
CA PHE A 218 -15.65 22.41 10.39
C PHE A 218 -15.65 21.03 11.06
N LEU A 219 -15.02 20.02 10.44
CA LEU A 219 -14.97 18.67 10.98
C LEU A 219 -13.99 18.52 12.15
N ILE A 220 -12.85 19.21 12.08
CA ILE A 220 -11.79 19.11 13.10
C ILE A 220 -11.98 20.16 14.19
N GLY A 221 -12.66 21.28 13.88
CA GLY A 221 -12.90 22.40 14.80
C GLY A 221 -11.80 23.46 14.83
N GLU A 222 -10.75 23.27 14.04
CA GLU A 222 -9.62 24.20 13.88
C GLU A 222 -9.01 24.03 12.48
N SER A 223 -8.12 24.95 12.07
CA SER A 223 -7.45 24.82 10.77
C SER A 223 -6.52 23.58 10.76
N PRO A 224 -6.60 22.70 9.74
CA PRO A 224 -5.72 21.53 9.65
C PRO A 224 -4.24 21.92 9.63
N LEU A 225 -3.90 23.04 8.98
CA LEU A 225 -2.53 23.52 8.91
C LEU A 225 -2.05 24.02 10.27
N THR A 226 -2.89 24.74 11.02
CA THR A 226 -2.51 25.21 12.38
C THR A 226 -2.35 24.04 13.33
N TRP A 227 -3.19 23.01 13.20
CA TRP A 227 -3.08 21.79 13.99
C TRP A 227 -1.80 21.00 13.68
N ILE A 228 -1.45 20.83 12.39
CA ILE A 228 -0.19 20.16 12.01
C ILE A 228 1.03 20.94 12.53
N LEU A 229 1.01 22.27 12.40
CA LEU A 229 2.09 23.11 12.89
C LEU A 229 2.19 23.08 14.42
N SER A 230 1.06 23.03 15.13
CA SER A 230 1.08 22.95 16.60
C SER A 230 1.67 21.63 17.09
N LEU A 231 1.40 20.50 16.42
CA LEU A 231 2.06 19.23 16.71
C LEU A 231 3.59 19.36 16.64
N ILE A 232 4.10 19.99 15.58
CA ILE A 232 5.55 20.16 15.37
C ILE A 232 6.13 21.12 16.42
N ILE A 233 5.51 22.28 16.64
CA ILE A 233 6.04 23.31 17.53
C ILE A 233 6.05 22.85 18.99
N GLN A 234 5.06 22.05 19.41
CA GLN A 234 4.92 21.63 20.80
C GLN A 234 5.83 20.45 21.19
N ASP A 235 6.42 19.76 20.22
CA ASP A 235 7.19 18.53 20.47
C ASP A 235 8.62 18.60 19.92
N ASN A 236 9.59 18.75 20.81
CA ASN A 236 11.01 18.84 20.47
C ASN A 236 11.52 17.61 19.68
N ILE A 237 11.04 16.40 20.00
CA ILE A 237 11.43 15.18 19.28
C ILE A 237 10.91 15.26 17.84
N LEU A 238 9.67 15.74 17.68
CA LEU A 238 9.09 15.90 16.36
C LEU A 238 9.80 16.97 15.53
N GLN A 239 10.25 18.08 16.12
CA GLN A 239 11.06 19.08 15.43
C GLN A 239 12.36 18.49 14.90
N ILE A 240 13.06 17.71 15.73
CA ILE A 240 14.30 17.02 15.34
C ILE A 240 14.01 16.03 14.20
N LEU A 241 12.92 15.26 14.29
CA LEU A 241 12.50 14.34 13.23
C LEU A 241 12.20 15.06 11.92
N VAL A 242 11.43 16.15 11.94
CA VAL A 242 11.09 16.92 10.74
C VAL A 242 12.34 17.54 10.11
N PHE A 243 13.27 18.06 10.92
CA PHE A 243 14.55 18.56 10.43
C PHE A 243 15.37 17.44 9.77
N TYR A 244 15.50 16.30 10.44
CA TYR A 244 16.20 15.13 9.91
C TYR A 244 15.54 14.59 8.62
N TRP A 245 14.21 14.50 8.57
CA TRP A 245 13.48 14.09 7.36
C TRP A 245 13.67 15.10 6.23
N SER A 246 13.76 16.39 6.52
CA SER A 246 14.05 17.42 5.52
C SER A 246 15.43 17.20 4.87
N ILE A 247 16.43 16.76 5.66
CA ILE A 247 17.75 16.36 5.14
C ILE A 247 17.61 15.12 4.26
N CYS A 248 16.88 14.09 4.69
CA CYS A 248 16.63 12.89 3.87
C CYS A 248 15.94 13.24 2.54
N CYS A 249 14.93 14.11 2.56
CA CYS A 249 14.26 14.60 1.36
C CYS A 249 15.24 15.35 0.43
N LEU A 250 16.10 16.20 0.98
CA LEU A 250 17.12 16.90 0.20
C LEU A 250 18.10 15.93 -0.48
N LEU A 251 18.55 14.89 0.24
CA LEU A 251 19.39 13.82 -0.33
C LEU A 251 18.67 13.05 -1.44
N GLY A 252 17.38 12.79 -1.29
CA GLY A 252 16.54 12.18 -2.33
C GLY A 252 16.45 13.06 -3.58
N VAL A 253 16.15 14.35 -3.43
CA VAL A 253 16.10 15.32 -4.54
C VAL A 253 17.47 15.44 -5.21
N LEU A 254 18.55 15.52 -4.44
CA LEU A 254 19.91 15.56 -4.96
C LEU A 254 20.23 14.29 -5.77
N THR A 255 19.82 13.11 -5.29
CA THR A 255 20.00 11.85 -6.02
C THR A 255 19.29 11.88 -7.37
N ILE A 256 18.04 12.37 -7.42
CA ILE A 256 17.29 12.54 -8.67
C ILE A 256 17.99 13.53 -9.60
N TYR A 257 18.38 14.70 -9.09
CA TYR A 257 19.06 15.73 -9.87
C TYR A 257 20.37 15.24 -10.48
N LEU A 258 21.22 14.59 -9.68
CA LEU A 258 22.47 14.01 -10.15
C LEU A 258 22.24 12.93 -11.19
N GLN A 259 21.21 12.09 -11.02
CA GLN A 259 20.87 11.05 -11.99
C GLN A 259 20.36 11.63 -13.32
N ILE A 260 19.53 12.68 -13.27
CA ILE A 260 19.10 13.41 -14.46
C ILE A 260 20.30 14.00 -15.20
N ARG A 261 21.25 14.63 -14.47
CA ARG A 261 22.47 15.20 -15.05
C ARG A 261 23.41 14.16 -15.66
N LYS A 262 23.51 12.97 -15.07
CA LYS A 262 24.31 11.87 -15.64
C LYS A 262 23.75 11.37 -16.97
N GLY A 263 22.46 11.60 -17.25
CA GLY A 263 21.84 11.28 -18.54
C GLY A 263 21.58 9.78 -18.80
N ASN A 264 22.15 8.87 -18.01
CA ASN A 264 21.91 7.43 -18.11
C ASN A 264 20.74 6.96 -17.23
N LYS A 265 20.27 5.72 -17.46
CA LYS A 265 19.28 5.10 -16.57
C LYS A 265 19.90 4.77 -15.21
N ALA A 266 19.12 4.91 -14.15
CA ALA A 266 19.52 4.56 -12.79
C ALA A 266 19.83 3.07 -12.70
N SER A 267 20.96 2.73 -12.08
CA SER A 267 21.29 1.35 -11.74
C SER A 267 20.42 0.89 -10.56
N THR A 268 20.37 -0.43 -10.34
CA THR A 268 19.67 -1.01 -9.18
C THR A 268 20.18 -0.42 -7.87
N VAL A 269 21.49 -0.20 -7.74
CA VAL A 269 22.10 0.41 -6.54
C VAL A 269 21.60 1.84 -6.31
N VAL A 270 21.50 2.65 -7.37
CA VAL A 270 20.97 4.01 -7.26
C VAL A 270 19.49 3.97 -6.82
N ARG A 271 18.70 3.04 -7.36
CA ARG A 271 17.31 2.85 -6.91
C ARG A 271 17.21 2.46 -5.43
N LYS A 272 18.10 1.60 -4.93
CA LYS A 272 18.16 1.21 -3.51
C LYS A 272 18.53 2.35 -2.56
N THR A 273 19.01 3.49 -3.06
CA THR A 273 19.19 4.69 -2.24
C THR A 273 17.85 5.15 -1.64
N PHE A 274 16.75 5.03 -2.38
CA PHE A 274 15.41 5.37 -1.88
C PHE A 274 14.91 4.37 -0.84
N HIS A 275 15.22 3.09 -0.97
CA HIS A 275 14.91 2.08 0.05
C HIS A 275 15.60 2.41 1.38
N LEU A 276 16.89 2.80 1.33
CA LEU A 276 17.64 3.21 2.52
C LEU A 276 17.09 4.52 3.12
N LEU A 277 16.75 5.52 2.28
CA LEU A 277 16.11 6.76 2.71
C LEU A 277 14.76 6.49 3.40
N THR A 278 13.98 5.55 2.88
CA THR A 278 12.72 5.15 3.51
C THR A 278 12.96 4.51 4.87
N VAL A 279 13.95 3.62 5.04
CA VAL A 279 14.33 3.08 6.37
C VAL A 279 14.73 4.21 7.31
N MET A 280 15.57 5.14 6.83
CA MET A 280 16.01 6.30 7.61
C MET A 280 14.85 7.15 8.10
N VAL A 281 13.80 7.38 7.30
CA VAL A 281 12.62 8.18 7.68
C VAL A 281 11.67 7.39 8.59
N PHE A 282 11.29 6.18 8.18
CA PHE A 282 10.23 5.41 8.83
C PHE A 282 10.68 4.78 10.15
N ALA A 283 11.93 4.31 10.27
CA ALA A 283 12.36 3.63 11.50
C ALA A 283 12.23 4.52 12.75
N PRO A 284 12.82 5.75 12.78
CA PRO A 284 12.63 6.63 13.92
C PRO A 284 11.19 7.16 14.01
N GLY A 285 10.48 7.32 12.88
CA GLY A 285 9.08 7.77 12.89
C GLY A 285 8.13 6.78 13.56
N ILE A 286 8.22 5.49 13.23
CA ILE A 286 7.38 4.43 13.83
C ILE A 286 7.70 4.30 15.32
N ILE A 287 8.98 4.33 15.70
CA ILE A 287 9.42 4.13 17.08
C ILE A 287 9.04 5.32 17.97
N LEU A 288 9.23 6.55 17.48
CA LEU A 288 9.12 7.74 18.33
C LEU A 288 7.74 8.40 18.22
N ARG A 289 7.17 8.52 17.01
CA ARG A 289 5.93 9.30 16.74
C ARG A 289 5.06 8.65 15.65
N PRO A 290 4.45 7.48 15.92
CA PRO A 290 3.67 6.73 14.93
C PRO A 290 2.46 7.51 14.39
N CYS A 291 1.74 8.28 15.20
CA CYS A 291 0.63 9.11 14.72
C CYS A 291 1.08 10.13 13.66
N PHE A 292 2.16 10.88 13.94
CA PHE A 292 2.63 11.89 12.99
C PHE A 292 3.18 11.24 11.72
N LEU A 293 3.86 10.10 11.83
CA LEU A 293 4.28 9.34 10.64
C LEU A 293 3.09 8.83 9.82
N PHE A 294 2.01 8.38 10.46
CA PHE A 294 0.76 8.00 9.78
C PHE A 294 0.21 9.18 8.96
N LEU A 295 0.10 10.35 9.59
CA LEU A 295 -0.34 11.57 8.91
C LEU A 295 0.60 11.95 7.74
N ALA A 296 1.90 12.04 8.02
CA ALA A 296 2.89 12.46 7.04
C ALA A 296 2.95 11.50 5.85
N SER A 297 2.94 10.18 6.09
CA SER A 297 2.94 9.18 5.02
C SER A 297 1.67 9.25 4.16
N GLY A 298 0.49 9.46 4.75
CA GLY A 298 -0.75 9.65 4.01
C GLY A 298 -0.75 10.93 3.15
N VAL A 299 -0.24 12.04 3.69
CA VAL A 299 -0.08 13.30 2.93
C VAL A 299 0.92 13.11 1.78
N VAL A 300 2.07 12.49 2.04
CA VAL A 300 3.08 12.20 1.01
C VAL A 300 2.54 11.27 -0.08
N PHE A 301 1.69 10.30 0.28
CA PHE A 301 1.00 9.45 -0.70
C PHE A 301 0.08 10.27 -1.62
N GLY A 302 -0.71 11.20 -1.07
CA GLY A 302 -1.49 12.14 -1.85
C GLY A 302 -0.62 13.01 -2.78
N ILE A 303 0.52 13.50 -2.28
CA ILE A 303 1.50 14.26 -3.06
C ILE A 303 2.08 13.41 -4.20
N PHE A 304 2.41 12.14 -3.97
CA PHE A 304 2.92 11.24 -5.01
C PHE A 304 1.90 11.05 -6.12
N ILE A 305 0.62 10.84 -5.78
CA ILE A 305 -0.46 10.77 -6.78
C ILE A 305 -0.58 12.09 -7.55
N ALA A 306 -0.53 13.24 -6.87
CA ALA A 306 -0.62 14.55 -7.51
C ALA A 306 0.56 14.84 -8.45
N ILE A 307 1.79 14.49 -8.04
CA ILE A 307 3.00 14.58 -8.88
C ILE A 307 2.86 13.67 -10.10
N ASP A 308 2.40 12.44 -9.93
CA ASP A 308 2.22 11.51 -11.04
C ASP A 308 1.13 11.98 -12.01
N MET A 309 0.06 12.58 -11.48
CA MET A 309 -0.98 13.22 -12.27
C MET A 309 -0.44 14.40 -13.09
N LEU A 310 0.36 15.30 -12.50
CA LEU A 310 1.02 16.39 -13.23
C LEU A 310 1.90 15.87 -14.37
N ARG A 311 2.64 14.77 -14.12
CA ARG A 311 3.47 14.09 -15.10
C ARG A 311 2.63 13.51 -16.25
N ILE A 312 1.59 12.73 -15.94
CA ILE A 312 0.73 12.07 -16.94
C ILE A 312 -0.01 13.10 -17.80
N LEU A 313 -0.54 14.15 -17.16
CA LEU A 313 -1.25 15.25 -17.84
C LEU A 313 -0.31 16.21 -18.56
N GLN A 314 1.01 16.13 -18.34
CA GLN A 314 2.03 17.01 -18.92
C GLN A 314 1.74 18.50 -18.64
N ILE A 315 1.38 18.82 -17.39
CA ILE A 315 1.05 20.20 -16.98
C ILE A 315 2.33 21.02 -16.75
N PRO A 316 2.56 22.14 -17.48
CA PRO A 316 3.69 23.03 -17.23
C PRO A 316 3.60 23.73 -15.86
N PRO A 317 4.72 24.06 -15.19
CA PRO A 317 6.10 23.87 -15.65
C PRO A 317 6.69 22.50 -15.31
N LEU A 318 6.05 21.71 -14.44
CA LEU A 318 6.65 20.51 -13.85
C LEU A 318 6.49 19.25 -14.70
N GLY A 319 5.42 19.12 -15.49
CA GLY A 319 5.05 17.86 -16.15
C GLY A 319 6.17 17.24 -17.01
N SER A 320 6.89 18.05 -17.78
CA SER A 320 8.01 17.58 -18.62
C SER A 320 9.26 17.22 -17.80
N ILE A 321 9.56 17.99 -16.75
CA ILE A 321 10.67 17.74 -15.83
C ILE A 321 10.44 16.42 -15.09
N LEU A 322 9.23 16.22 -14.57
CA LEU A 322 8.81 15.00 -13.89
C LEU A 322 8.88 13.78 -14.82
N GLN A 323 8.45 13.92 -16.08
CA GLN A 323 8.54 12.85 -17.06
C GLN A 323 10.00 12.49 -17.38
N THR A 324 10.86 13.49 -17.49
CA THR A 324 12.30 13.28 -17.72
C THR A 324 12.94 12.53 -16.55
N GLY A 325 12.65 12.94 -15.31
CA GLY A 325 13.10 12.25 -14.11
C GLY A 325 12.59 10.81 -14.04
N TYR A 326 11.29 10.61 -14.26
CA TYR A 326 10.65 9.29 -14.25
C TYR A 326 11.34 8.30 -15.20
N ILE A 327 11.58 8.68 -16.46
CA ILE A 327 12.21 7.79 -17.45
C ILE A 327 13.61 7.34 -17.03
N LYS A 328 14.34 8.13 -16.23
CA LYS A 328 15.67 7.74 -15.74
C LYS A 328 15.60 6.67 -14.65
N PHE A 329 14.51 6.60 -13.89
CA PHE A 329 14.34 5.63 -12.81
C PHE A 329 13.45 4.43 -13.17
N ALA A 330 12.55 4.59 -14.14
CA ALA A 330 11.65 3.55 -14.62
C ALA A 330 12.41 2.29 -15.08
N ASP A 331 12.03 1.16 -14.51
CA ASP A 331 12.57 -0.17 -14.83
C ASP A 331 11.49 -1.05 -15.49
N GLU A 332 11.75 -2.35 -15.61
CA GLU A 332 10.83 -3.32 -16.22
C GLU A 332 9.47 -3.43 -15.51
N LYS A 333 9.34 -2.94 -14.27
CA LYS A 333 8.07 -2.94 -13.52
C LYS A 333 7.21 -1.71 -13.86
N ASP A 334 7.80 -0.67 -14.44
CA ASP A 334 7.20 0.65 -14.69
C ASP A 334 6.97 0.92 -16.20
N GLU A 335 6.40 -0.06 -16.92
CA GLU A 335 6.10 0.07 -18.36
C GLU A 335 4.76 0.74 -18.68
N GLY A 336 3.85 0.82 -17.70
CA GLY A 336 2.53 1.44 -17.85
C GLY A 336 2.54 2.96 -17.63
N PRO A 337 1.37 3.63 -17.76
CA PRO A 337 1.25 5.06 -17.54
C PRO A 337 1.55 5.52 -16.10
N LEU A 338 1.26 4.71 -15.08
CA LEU A 338 1.46 5.06 -13.65
C LEU A 338 2.87 4.72 -13.17
N ALA A 339 3.42 5.55 -12.28
CA ALA A 339 4.71 5.30 -11.61
C ALA A 339 4.53 4.43 -10.36
N LEU A 340 4.31 3.12 -10.54
CA LEU A 340 3.94 2.22 -9.45
C LEU A 340 5.09 1.87 -8.52
N THR A 341 6.33 1.71 -9.00
CA THR A 341 7.46 1.35 -8.11
C THR A 341 7.69 2.34 -6.96
N PRO A 342 7.78 3.67 -7.17
CA PRO A 342 7.92 4.62 -6.07
C PRO A 342 6.67 4.70 -5.19
N LEU A 343 5.47 4.57 -5.78
CA LEU A 343 4.22 4.54 -5.02
C LEU A 343 4.15 3.31 -4.11
N TYR A 344 4.52 2.13 -4.62
CA TYR A 344 4.57 0.88 -3.86
C TYR A 344 5.70 0.85 -2.84
N LEU A 345 6.82 1.54 -3.03
CA LEU A 345 7.83 1.66 -1.99
C LEU A 345 7.28 2.40 -0.76
N LEU A 346 6.62 3.55 -0.99
CA LEU A 346 5.96 4.30 0.08
C LEU A 346 4.82 3.48 0.72
N LEU A 347 3.94 2.93 -0.12
CA LEU A 347 2.80 2.13 0.30
C LEU A 347 3.26 0.91 1.11
N GLY A 348 4.27 0.19 0.65
CA GLY A 348 4.82 -0.99 1.32
C GLY A 348 5.33 -0.70 2.73
N CYS A 349 5.96 0.47 2.93
CA CYS A 349 6.44 0.88 4.26
C CYS A 349 5.32 1.45 5.14
N SER A 350 4.28 2.03 4.53
CA SER A 350 3.18 2.70 5.26
C SER A 350 2.00 1.77 5.57
N LEU A 351 1.74 0.75 4.74
CA LEU A 351 0.59 -0.15 4.86
C LEU A 351 0.51 -0.81 6.24
N PRO A 352 1.60 -1.41 6.79
CA PRO A 352 1.56 -1.98 8.13
C PRO A 352 1.13 -0.99 9.21
N LEU A 353 1.44 0.30 9.05
CA LEU A 353 1.01 1.37 9.95
C LEU A 353 -0.45 1.76 9.70
N TRP A 354 -0.87 1.82 8.43
CA TRP A 354 -2.22 2.25 8.04
C TRP A 354 -3.31 1.23 8.36
N ILE A 355 -2.98 -0.06 8.29
CA ILE A 355 -3.93 -1.16 8.51
C ILE A 355 -3.80 -1.78 9.90
N HIS A 356 -2.98 -1.20 10.79
CA HIS A 356 -2.92 -1.65 12.19
C HIS A 356 -4.10 -1.08 12.98
N PRO A 357 -4.80 -1.87 13.83
CA PRO A 357 -5.93 -1.36 14.60
C PRO A 357 -5.59 -0.23 15.58
N ASP A 358 -4.40 -0.27 16.18
CA ASP A 358 -3.92 0.73 17.15
C ASP A 358 -2.39 0.91 17.02
N PRO A 359 -1.89 1.67 16.04
CA PRO A 359 -0.46 1.80 15.79
C PRO A 359 0.33 2.48 16.93
N GLU A 360 -0.33 3.19 17.84
CA GLU A 360 0.36 3.93 18.92
C GLU A 360 0.69 3.04 20.14
N ARG A 361 -0.09 1.97 20.36
CA ARG A 361 0.05 1.10 21.55
C ARG A 361 0.43 -0.35 21.21
N SER A 362 0.87 -0.59 19.99
CA SER A 362 1.08 -1.94 19.48
C SER A 362 2.53 -2.39 19.50
N GLU A 363 2.72 -3.71 19.35
CA GLU A 363 4.04 -4.30 19.15
C GLU A 363 4.69 -3.72 17.89
N LEU A 364 5.98 -3.44 17.98
CA LEU A 364 6.73 -2.83 16.86
C LEU A 364 6.85 -3.78 15.65
N LEU A 365 6.94 -5.09 15.88
CA LEU A 365 7.28 -6.07 14.85
C LEU A 365 6.30 -6.07 13.64
N PRO A 366 4.97 -6.09 13.82
CA PRO A 366 4.04 -5.92 12.70
C PRO A 366 4.21 -4.58 11.98
N LEU A 367 4.36 -3.49 12.73
CA LEU A 367 4.44 -2.12 12.17
C LEU A 367 5.67 -1.93 11.27
N ILE A 368 6.78 -2.62 11.54
CA ILE A 368 8.01 -2.54 10.73
C ILE A 368 8.06 -3.56 9.59
N SER A 369 6.96 -4.26 9.27
CA SER A 369 6.94 -5.31 8.24
C SER A 369 7.46 -4.85 6.87
N GLY A 370 7.11 -3.63 6.46
CA GLY A 370 7.62 -3.03 5.22
C GLY A 370 9.11 -2.68 5.29
N LEU A 371 9.57 -2.20 6.44
CA LEU A 371 10.98 -1.86 6.66
C LEU A 371 11.86 -3.09 6.66
N LEU A 372 11.42 -4.16 7.33
CA LEU A 372 12.14 -5.43 7.34
C LEU A 372 12.22 -6.02 5.94
N SER A 373 11.08 -6.19 5.27
CA SER A 373 11.04 -6.90 4.00
C SER A 373 11.65 -6.12 2.83
N VAL A 374 11.26 -4.86 2.65
CA VAL A 374 11.65 -4.04 1.50
C VAL A 374 12.86 -3.17 1.83
N GLY A 375 12.85 -2.49 2.97
CA GLY A 375 13.94 -1.59 3.37
C GLY A 375 15.26 -2.33 3.60
N ILE A 376 15.24 -3.39 4.41
CA ILE A 376 16.44 -4.15 4.81
C ILE A 376 16.65 -5.37 3.92
N GLY A 377 15.66 -6.27 3.85
CA GLY A 377 15.76 -7.56 3.17
C GLY A 377 16.05 -7.42 1.68
N ASP A 378 15.17 -6.75 0.93
CA ASP A 378 15.31 -6.54 -0.51
C ASP A 378 16.57 -5.71 -0.88
N THR A 379 16.93 -4.72 -0.06
CA THR A 379 18.20 -3.98 -0.24
C THR A 379 19.42 -4.91 -0.08
N ALA A 380 19.47 -5.72 0.98
CA ALA A 380 20.55 -6.67 1.22
C ALA A 380 20.60 -7.75 0.13
N ALA A 381 19.44 -8.27 -0.29
CA ALA A 381 19.31 -9.27 -1.35
C ALA A 381 19.88 -8.75 -2.67
N SER A 382 19.54 -7.51 -3.03
CA SER A 382 19.99 -6.88 -4.26
C SER A 382 21.49 -6.53 -4.22
N ALA A 383 21.98 -6.01 -3.10
CA ALA A 383 23.39 -5.66 -2.92
C ALA A 383 24.28 -6.91 -2.94
N CYS A 384 24.01 -7.89 -2.08
CA CYS A 384 24.78 -9.13 -2.04
C CYS A 384 24.58 -9.97 -3.31
N GLY A 385 23.35 -10.05 -3.82
CA GLY A 385 23.06 -10.80 -5.04
C GLY A 385 23.80 -10.27 -6.28
N SER A 386 24.04 -8.96 -6.35
CA SER A 386 24.79 -8.34 -7.45
C SER A 386 26.31 -8.41 -7.26
N LEU A 387 26.82 -8.35 -6.02
CA LEU A 387 28.25 -8.36 -5.72
C LEU A 387 28.86 -9.77 -5.67
N VAL A 388 28.16 -10.72 -5.03
CA VAL A 388 28.71 -12.06 -4.73
C VAL A 388 27.84 -13.21 -5.25
N GLY A 389 26.68 -12.91 -5.83
CA GLY A 389 25.72 -13.92 -6.26
C GLY A 389 26.22 -14.73 -7.46
N LYS A 390 26.38 -16.05 -7.27
CA LYS A 390 26.77 -16.99 -8.33
C LYS A 390 25.69 -18.02 -8.60
N ASN A 391 24.95 -18.43 -7.58
CA ASN A 391 24.01 -19.54 -7.66
C ASN A 391 22.57 -19.04 -7.82
N LYS A 392 22.03 -19.07 -9.03
CA LYS A 392 20.65 -18.64 -9.29
C LYS A 392 19.61 -19.67 -8.81
N TRP A 393 18.45 -19.17 -8.40
CA TRP A 393 17.28 -20.03 -8.14
C TRP A 393 16.72 -20.58 -9.47
N PRO A 394 16.26 -21.85 -9.51
CA PRO A 394 15.63 -22.40 -10.71
C PRO A 394 14.43 -21.54 -11.14
N GLY A 395 14.42 -21.13 -12.41
CA GLY A 395 13.36 -20.31 -13.00
C GLY A 395 13.34 -18.85 -12.53
N SER A 396 14.37 -18.35 -11.85
CA SER A 396 14.44 -16.97 -11.34
C SER A 396 15.77 -16.32 -11.70
N LYS A 397 15.76 -15.00 -11.86
CA LYS A 397 16.97 -14.19 -12.04
C LYS A 397 17.71 -13.95 -10.72
N LYS A 398 17.09 -14.27 -9.58
CA LYS A 398 17.60 -14.03 -8.21
C LYS A 398 18.54 -15.14 -7.76
N THR A 399 19.47 -14.79 -6.87
CA THR A 399 20.54 -15.68 -6.38
C THR A 399 20.26 -16.20 -4.97
N LYS A 400 20.75 -17.40 -4.67
CA LYS A 400 20.65 -18.01 -3.33
C LYS A 400 21.41 -17.19 -2.29
N GLU A 401 22.54 -16.62 -2.68
CA GLU A 401 23.34 -15.71 -1.85
C GLU A 401 22.56 -14.43 -1.51
N GLY A 402 21.81 -13.88 -2.49
CA GLY A 402 20.89 -12.77 -2.25
C GLY A 402 19.80 -13.13 -1.24
N SER A 403 19.16 -14.29 -1.37
CA SER A 403 18.15 -14.76 -0.41
C SER A 403 18.73 -15.00 1.00
N ALA A 404 19.97 -15.50 1.10
CA ALA A 404 20.65 -15.64 2.38
C ALA A 404 20.92 -14.27 3.04
N ALA A 405 21.36 -13.28 2.26
CA ALA A 405 21.54 -11.91 2.74
C ALA A 405 20.21 -11.27 3.17
N CYS A 406 19.13 -11.51 2.42
CA CYS A 406 17.77 -11.09 2.77
C CYS A 406 17.36 -11.62 4.15
N PHE A 407 17.58 -12.92 4.38
CA PHE A 407 17.24 -13.59 5.64
C PHE A 407 18.09 -13.08 6.81
N LEU A 408 19.42 -13.07 6.64
CA LEU A 408 20.36 -12.74 7.72
C LEU A 408 20.26 -11.27 8.14
N SER A 409 20.09 -10.35 7.20
CA SER A 409 19.97 -8.91 7.50
C SER A 409 18.70 -8.58 8.29
N GLN A 410 17.55 -9.16 7.90
CA GLN A 410 16.30 -9.01 8.62
C GLN A 410 16.37 -9.63 10.02
N LEU A 411 16.92 -10.84 10.14
CA LEU A 411 17.06 -11.51 11.42
C LEU A 411 17.98 -10.74 12.36
N PHE A 412 19.09 -10.21 11.84
CA PHE A 412 20.01 -9.35 12.59
C PHE A 412 19.30 -8.11 13.13
N LEU A 413 18.52 -7.41 12.31
CA LEU A 413 17.79 -6.23 12.78
C LEU A 413 16.77 -6.58 13.88
N VAL A 414 16.03 -7.69 13.73
CA VAL A 414 15.10 -8.12 14.79
C VAL A 414 15.84 -8.43 16.09
N ILE A 415 16.97 -9.14 16.04
CA ILE A 415 17.79 -9.43 17.22
C ILE A 415 18.30 -8.13 17.86
N ALA A 416 18.76 -7.16 17.05
CA ALA A 416 19.21 -5.86 17.54
C ALA A 416 18.06 -5.10 18.24
N LEU A 417 16.86 -5.07 17.65
CA LEU A 417 15.70 -4.41 18.26
C LEU A 417 15.24 -5.10 19.56
N ILE A 418 15.40 -6.42 19.66
CA ILE A 418 15.18 -7.16 20.92
C ILE A 418 16.24 -6.79 21.97
N HIS A 419 17.51 -6.68 21.55
CA HIS A 419 18.61 -6.32 22.43
C HIS A 419 18.43 -4.93 23.04
N PHE A 420 18.04 -3.94 22.22
CA PHE A 420 17.76 -2.56 22.66
C PHE A 420 16.39 -2.39 23.34
N GLY A 421 15.59 -3.45 23.47
CA GLY A 421 14.31 -3.41 24.19
C GLY A 421 13.14 -2.80 23.42
N TYR A 422 13.27 -2.58 22.11
CA TYR A 422 12.17 -2.09 21.25
C TYR A 422 11.18 -3.20 20.87
N ILE A 423 11.65 -4.45 20.80
CA ILE A 423 10.80 -5.63 20.61
C ILE A 423 10.90 -6.47 21.89
N PRO A 424 9.77 -6.95 22.45
CA PRO A 424 9.81 -7.78 23.64
C PRO A 424 10.64 -9.04 23.41
N ARG A 425 11.40 -9.47 24.44
CA ARG A 425 12.18 -10.72 24.44
C ARG A 425 11.23 -11.92 24.37
N THR A 426 10.76 -12.21 23.16
CA THR A 426 9.86 -13.31 22.83
C THR A 426 10.63 -14.40 22.08
N ASN A 427 9.97 -15.54 21.88
CA ASN A 427 10.52 -16.63 21.10
C ASN A 427 10.82 -16.17 19.66
N LEU A 428 12.10 -16.24 19.26
CA LEU A 428 12.57 -15.87 17.92
C LEU A 428 11.96 -16.74 16.80
N ILE A 429 11.29 -17.85 17.12
CA ILE A 429 10.63 -18.71 16.14
C ILE A 429 9.69 -17.92 15.23
N LYS A 430 8.83 -17.06 15.79
CA LYS A 430 7.84 -16.29 15.01
C LYS A 430 8.51 -15.36 13.98
N PRO A 431 9.38 -14.41 14.36
CA PRO A 431 10.05 -13.55 13.38
C PRO A 431 10.95 -14.35 12.43
N THR A 432 11.65 -15.38 12.91
CA THR A 432 12.51 -16.22 12.06
C THR A 432 11.71 -16.93 10.97
N PHE A 433 10.55 -17.51 11.32
CA PHE A 433 9.68 -18.18 10.34
C PHE A 433 9.10 -17.18 9.33
N ALA A 434 8.64 -16.02 9.79
CA ALA A 434 8.14 -14.96 8.92
C ALA A 434 9.21 -14.51 7.91
N ILE A 435 10.44 -14.26 8.38
CA ILE A 435 11.57 -13.85 7.55
C ILE A 435 11.98 -14.96 6.58
N ALA A 436 12.00 -16.23 7.01
CA ALA A 436 12.28 -17.37 6.14
C ALA A 436 11.26 -17.46 5.00
N LEU A 437 9.97 -17.38 5.32
CA LEU A 437 8.90 -17.45 4.33
C LEU A 437 8.99 -16.30 3.34
N VAL A 438 9.13 -15.06 3.82
CA VAL A 438 9.27 -13.86 2.97
C VAL A 438 10.50 -13.97 2.07
N SER A 439 11.64 -14.44 2.57
CA SER A 439 12.86 -14.62 1.78
C SER A 439 12.70 -15.68 0.68
N ILE A 440 11.96 -16.75 0.94
CA ILE A 440 11.64 -17.79 -0.06
C ILE A 440 10.69 -17.25 -1.13
N VAL A 441 9.64 -16.52 -0.73
CA VAL A 441 8.68 -15.95 -1.68
C VAL A 441 9.35 -14.85 -2.51
N GLU A 442 10.18 -14.01 -1.91
CA GLU A 442 10.99 -12.99 -2.60
C GLU A 442 11.83 -13.63 -3.71
N ALA A 443 12.48 -14.76 -3.44
CA ALA A 443 13.33 -15.45 -4.40
C ALA A 443 12.59 -15.95 -5.66
N LYS A 444 11.28 -16.17 -5.55
CA LYS A 444 10.44 -16.82 -6.57
C LYS A 444 9.40 -15.90 -7.19
N THR A 445 9.06 -14.81 -6.54
CA THR A 445 8.01 -13.90 -7.00
C THR A 445 8.49 -13.01 -8.15
N ASP A 446 7.60 -12.80 -9.11
CA ASP A 446 7.67 -11.88 -10.24
C ASP A 446 6.77 -10.65 -10.04
N GLN A 447 6.08 -10.59 -8.89
CA GLN A 447 5.26 -9.46 -8.48
C GLN A 447 6.14 -8.31 -7.98
N ILE A 448 5.59 -7.10 -7.90
CA ILE A 448 6.32 -5.99 -7.30
C ILE A 448 6.49 -6.24 -5.79
N ASP A 449 7.70 -6.65 -5.42
CA ASP A 449 8.22 -6.84 -4.05
C ASP A 449 7.80 -5.73 -3.08
N ASN A 450 7.89 -4.47 -3.51
CA ASN A 450 7.49 -3.32 -2.70
C ASN A 450 6.02 -3.38 -2.21
N LEU A 451 5.12 -4.05 -2.93
CA LEU A 451 3.73 -4.27 -2.51
C LEU A 451 3.56 -5.62 -1.79
N ALA A 452 4.13 -6.67 -2.39
CA ALA A 452 3.84 -8.05 -2.03
C ALA A 452 4.48 -8.48 -0.71
N MET A 453 5.75 -8.14 -0.50
CA MET A 453 6.53 -8.63 0.65
C MET A 453 6.07 -8.00 1.98
N PRO A 454 5.77 -6.68 2.05
CA PRO A 454 5.27 -6.07 3.28
C PRO A 454 3.96 -6.68 3.76
N LEU A 455 3.00 -6.93 2.86
CA LEU A 455 1.73 -7.55 3.21
C LEU A 455 1.91 -8.98 3.72
N LEU A 456 2.77 -9.78 3.06
CA LEU A 456 3.07 -11.13 3.51
C LEU A 456 3.75 -11.11 4.90
N MET A 457 4.76 -10.25 5.09
CA MET A 457 5.43 -10.09 6.38
C MET A 457 4.44 -9.66 7.47
N TYR A 458 3.53 -8.74 7.16
CA TYR A 458 2.52 -8.26 8.10
C TYR A 458 1.56 -9.37 8.52
N VAL A 459 1.02 -10.15 7.58
CA VAL A 459 0.15 -11.32 7.89
C VAL A 459 0.83 -12.28 8.86
N MET A 460 2.12 -12.56 8.65
CA MET A 460 2.88 -13.50 9.49
C MET A 460 3.18 -12.94 10.88
N THR A 461 3.39 -11.63 10.98
CA THR A 461 3.81 -10.97 12.22
C THR A 461 2.64 -10.45 13.04
N ILE A 462 1.49 -10.10 12.46
CA ILE A 462 0.32 -9.66 13.21
C ILE A 462 -0.32 -10.83 13.98
N TRP A 463 -0.31 -12.04 13.43
CA TRP A 463 -0.88 -13.21 14.10
C TRP A 463 -0.16 -13.55 15.40
N LYS A 464 -0.91 -13.73 16.50
CA LYS A 464 -0.35 -14.19 17.78
C LYS A 464 -0.19 -15.72 17.76
N TRP A 465 1.06 -16.16 17.77
CA TRP A 465 1.41 -17.58 17.92
C TRP A 465 1.24 -17.89 19.41
N LYS A 466 0.22 -18.69 19.74
CA LYS A 466 0.00 -19.16 21.11
C LYS A 466 0.96 -20.29 21.45
#